data_AF-V4JC01-F1
#
_entry.id   AF-V4JC01-F1
#
_cell.length_a   1.000
_cell.length_b   1.000
_cell.length_c   1.000
_cell.angle_alpha   90.00
_cell.angle_beta   90.00
_cell.angle_gamma   90.00
#
_symmetry.space_group_name_H-M   'P 1'
#
loop_
_entity.id
_entity.type
_entity.pdbx_description
1 polymer ?
#
loop_
_entity_poly.entity_id
_entity_poly.type
_entity_poly.pdbx_seq_one_letter_code
_entity_poly.pdbx_strand_id
1 'polypeptide(L)'
;MIKVNPDSPQRPLRELALRLGKVVLVPTPRLRGQFYLLEPGRVDPVEASRISGFTRLGEVIDVESAPRIDLVVAGSVAVTLDGARVGKGEGFSELEYAMLREVGKVNDDTPIATTVHDLQVVDRIPSLPFDVPVDIVATPTRLHYVNPRRPRPPGLLLEFLTREKVERTPYLRNYLLRTGRYNLVGRPRGL
;
A
#
# COMPACT_ATOMS: atom_id res chain seq x y z
N MET A 1 -11.03 0.31 -9.14
CA MET A 1 -10.14 1.28 -8.47
C MET A 1 -8.74 0.70 -8.28
N ILE A 2 -7.72 1.54 -8.35
CA ILE A 2 -6.31 1.15 -8.14
C ILE A 2 -5.73 1.92 -6.96
N LYS A 3 -5.12 1.23 -5.98
CA LYS A 3 -4.33 1.88 -4.92
C LYS A 3 -2.89 2.01 -5.37
N VAL A 4 -2.31 3.20 -5.31
CA VAL A 4 -0.93 3.44 -5.76
C VAL A 4 -0.14 4.17 -4.68
N ASN A 5 1.07 3.68 -4.35
CA ASN A 5 1.98 4.31 -3.40
C ASN A 5 2.29 5.79 -3.80
N PRO A 6 2.38 6.76 -2.87
CA PRO A 6 2.60 8.18 -3.18
C PRO A 6 3.96 8.56 -3.79
N ASP A 7 4.98 7.70 -3.66
CA ASP A 7 6.35 8.05 -4.06
C ASP A 7 6.46 8.46 -5.53
N SER A 8 7.48 9.29 -5.82
CA SER A 8 7.72 9.84 -7.17
C SER A 8 7.93 8.79 -8.26
N PRO A 9 8.57 7.62 -8.04
CA PRO A 9 8.70 6.61 -9.09
C PRO A 9 7.35 6.06 -9.60
N GLN A 10 6.30 6.14 -8.78
CA GLN A 10 4.95 5.69 -9.13
C GLN A 10 4.08 6.80 -9.76
N ARG A 11 4.61 8.02 -9.91
CA ARG A 11 3.89 9.14 -10.54
C ARG A 11 3.38 8.80 -11.95
N PRO A 12 4.21 8.25 -12.87
CA PRO A 12 3.75 7.96 -14.22
C PRO A 12 2.57 6.98 -14.24
N LEU A 13 2.56 6.01 -13.33
CA LEU A 13 1.46 5.05 -13.20
C LEU A 13 0.18 5.72 -12.71
N ARG A 14 0.26 6.61 -11.71
CA ARG A 14 -0.91 7.38 -11.25
C ARG A 14 -1.48 8.25 -12.37
N GLU A 15 -0.62 8.95 -13.11
CA GLU A 15 -1.05 9.77 -14.24
C GLU A 15 -1.75 8.93 -15.31
N LEU A 16 -1.12 7.82 -15.73
CA LEU A 16 -1.68 6.93 -16.74
C LEU A 16 -3.02 6.34 -16.29
N ALA A 17 -3.12 5.88 -15.04
CA ALA A 17 -4.37 5.36 -14.50
C ALA A 17 -5.51 6.37 -14.58
N LEU A 18 -5.26 7.63 -14.19
CA LEU A 18 -6.24 8.71 -14.29
C LEU A 18 -6.62 9.01 -15.75
N ARG A 19 -5.65 9.08 -16.67
CA ARG A 19 -5.89 9.27 -18.10
C ARG A 19 -6.74 8.15 -18.70
N LEU A 20 -6.58 6.92 -18.21
CA LEU A 20 -7.35 5.74 -18.61
C LEU A 20 -8.70 5.62 -17.89
N GLY A 21 -9.16 6.69 -17.23
CA GLY A 21 -10.47 6.71 -16.57
C GLY A 21 -10.55 5.83 -15.33
N LYS A 22 -9.42 5.53 -14.68
CA LYS A 22 -9.41 4.74 -13.43
C LYS A 22 -9.40 5.67 -12.23
N VAL A 23 -10.20 5.33 -11.22
CA VAL A 23 -10.12 5.97 -9.90
C VAL A 23 -8.84 5.50 -9.20
N VAL A 24 -8.06 6.44 -8.69
CA VAL A 24 -6.79 6.19 -8.00
C VAL A 24 -6.89 6.54 -6.52
N LEU A 25 -6.57 5.59 -5.66
CA LEU A 25 -6.45 5.80 -4.22
C LEU A 25 -4.97 5.94 -3.84
N VAL A 26 -4.62 7.03 -3.16
CA VAL A 26 -3.23 7.30 -2.75
C VAL A 26 -3.19 7.53 -1.23
N PRO A 27 -2.41 6.77 -0.46
CA PRO A 27 -2.25 7.02 0.97
C PRO A 27 -1.49 8.32 1.20
N THR A 28 -1.77 9.00 2.31
CA THR A 28 -0.94 10.14 2.73
C THR A 28 0.51 9.71 2.94
N PRO A 29 1.52 10.54 2.57
CA PRO A 29 2.92 10.21 2.81
C PRO A 29 3.19 9.88 4.28
N ARG A 30 3.83 8.72 4.50
CA ARG A 30 4.14 8.18 5.84
C ARG A 30 2.91 7.96 6.73
N LEU A 31 1.74 7.72 6.13
CA LEU A 31 0.49 7.46 6.83
C LEU A 31 0.16 8.52 7.91
N ARG A 32 0.46 9.79 7.60
CA ARG A 32 0.21 10.92 8.52
C ARG A 32 -1.29 11.23 8.70
N GLY A 33 -2.12 10.79 7.77
CA GLY A 33 -3.57 10.94 7.78
C GLY A 33 -4.23 9.81 6.99
N GLN A 34 -5.41 10.09 6.43
CA GLN A 34 -6.16 9.10 5.67
C GLN A 34 -5.62 8.90 4.23
N PHE A 35 -6.51 8.73 3.25
CA PHE A 35 -6.18 8.52 1.84
C PHE A 35 -6.76 9.64 0.98
N TYR A 36 -6.10 9.92 -0.14
CA TYR A 36 -6.61 10.77 -1.21
C TYR A 36 -7.27 9.92 -2.28
N LEU A 37 -8.52 10.21 -2.60
CA LEU A 37 -9.26 9.66 -3.72
C LEU A 37 -9.19 10.62 -4.90
N LEU A 38 -8.70 10.11 -6.03
CA LEU A 38 -8.57 10.85 -7.27
C LEU A 38 -9.52 10.26 -8.30
N GLU A 39 -10.60 10.98 -8.57
CA GLU A 39 -11.59 10.58 -9.56
C GLU A 39 -11.26 11.15 -10.95
N PRO A 40 -11.23 10.31 -11.99
CA PRO A 40 -11.00 10.76 -13.35
C PRO A 40 -12.10 11.74 -13.77
N GLY A 41 -11.73 12.80 -14.50
CA GLY A 41 -12.67 13.84 -14.93
C GLY A 41 -12.95 14.93 -13.87
N ARG A 42 -12.62 14.71 -12.59
CA ARG A 42 -12.68 15.75 -11.54
C ARG A 42 -11.34 16.43 -11.28
N VAL A 43 -10.24 15.82 -11.70
CA VAL A 43 -8.88 16.32 -11.52
C VAL A 43 -8.09 16.26 -12.82
N ASP A 44 -7.14 17.17 -12.99
CA ASP A 44 -6.15 17.07 -14.07
C ASP A 44 -5.17 15.90 -13.77
N PRO A 45 -5.02 14.91 -14.67
CA PRO A 45 -4.17 13.74 -14.41
C PRO A 45 -2.70 14.06 -14.15
N VAL A 46 -2.14 15.05 -14.85
CA VAL A 46 -0.72 15.42 -14.74
C VAL A 46 -0.47 16.03 -13.37
N GLU A 47 -1.33 16.96 -12.98
CA GLU A 47 -1.26 17.62 -11.70
C GLU A 47 -1.51 16.64 -10.55
N ALA A 48 -2.65 15.95 -10.56
CA ALA A 48 -3.06 15.03 -9.50
C ALA A 48 -2.11 13.84 -9.31
N SER A 49 -1.30 13.48 -10.31
CA SER A 49 -0.28 12.44 -10.14
C SER A 49 0.87 12.81 -9.18
N ARG A 50 1.11 14.11 -8.94
CA ARG A 50 2.16 14.63 -8.06
C ARG A 50 1.67 14.70 -6.61
N ILE A 51 2.61 14.61 -5.66
CA ILE A 51 2.30 14.72 -4.22
C ILE A 51 1.56 16.01 -3.88
N SER A 52 2.09 17.15 -4.31
CA SER A 52 1.43 18.45 -4.13
C SER A 52 0.05 18.51 -4.80
N GLY A 53 -0.11 17.87 -5.96
CA GLY A 53 -1.36 17.86 -6.72
C GLY A 53 -2.44 17.04 -6.04
N PHE A 54 -2.20 15.74 -5.75
CA PHE A 54 -3.21 14.93 -5.06
C PHE A 54 -3.51 15.43 -3.65
N THR A 55 -2.56 16.08 -2.98
CA THR A 55 -2.80 16.67 -1.65
C THR A 55 -3.80 17.82 -1.71
N ARG A 56 -3.79 18.59 -2.82
CA ARG A 56 -4.66 19.76 -3.02
C ARG A 56 -5.98 19.40 -3.70
N LEU A 57 -5.96 18.47 -4.64
CA LEU A 57 -7.09 18.13 -5.52
C LEU A 57 -7.85 16.88 -5.08
N GLY A 58 -7.22 15.98 -4.34
CA GLY A 58 -7.81 14.72 -3.94
C GLY A 58 -8.81 14.87 -2.82
N GLU A 59 -9.90 14.11 -2.90
CA GLU A 59 -10.85 13.99 -1.81
C GLU A 59 -10.23 13.17 -0.68
N VAL A 60 -10.23 13.68 0.54
CA VAL A 60 -9.71 12.94 1.70
C VAL A 60 -10.78 11.97 2.19
N ILE A 61 -10.49 10.68 2.14
CA ILE A 61 -11.40 9.62 2.58
C ILE A 61 -10.74 8.70 3.61
N ASP A 62 -11.53 8.20 4.56
CA ASP A 62 -11.11 7.17 5.50
C ASP A 62 -11.06 5.78 4.83
N VAL A 63 -10.34 4.85 5.44
CA VAL A 63 -10.12 3.50 4.90
C VAL A 63 -11.44 2.72 4.76
N GLU A 64 -12.40 2.93 5.66
CA GLU A 64 -13.74 2.33 5.60
C GLU A 64 -14.56 2.86 4.42
N SER A 65 -14.35 4.12 4.04
CA SER A 65 -15.05 4.78 2.93
C SER A 65 -14.45 4.46 1.58
N ALA A 66 -13.23 3.90 1.53
CA ALA A 66 -12.61 3.49 0.28
C ALA A 66 -13.50 2.46 -0.44
N PRO A 67 -13.74 2.61 -1.76
CA PRO A 67 -14.34 1.53 -2.54
C PRO A 67 -13.44 0.29 -2.58
N ARG A 68 -13.98 -0.82 -3.11
CA ARG A 68 -13.20 -2.06 -3.31
C ARG A 68 -12.00 -1.78 -4.22
N ILE A 69 -10.84 -2.30 -3.82
CA ILE A 69 -9.59 -2.14 -4.57
C ILE A 69 -9.40 -3.35 -5.48
N ASP A 70 -9.25 -3.08 -6.78
CA ASP A 70 -9.06 -4.11 -7.79
C ASP A 70 -7.58 -4.39 -8.07
N LEU A 71 -6.69 -3.48 -7.70
CA LEU A 71 -5.24 -3.61 -7.84
C LEU A 71 -4.52 -2.74 -6.81
N VAL A 72 -3.51 -3.30 -6.16
CA VAL A 72 -2.55 -2.56 -5.33
C VAL A 72 -1.24 -2.43 -6.09
N VAL A 73 -0.69 -1.22 -6.17
CA VAL A 73 0.65 -0.95 -6.68
C VAL A 73 1.55 -0.52 -5.53
N ALA A 74 2.43 -1.43 -5.13
CA ALA A 74 3.37 -1.23 -4.03
C ALA A 74 4.67 -0.57 -4.51
N GLY A 75 5.20 0.34 -3.70
CA GLY A 75 6.57 0.84 -3.89
C GLY A 75 7.59 -0.20 -3.40
N SER A 76 8.69 -0.32 -4.13
CA SER A 76 9.75 -1.31 -3.85
C SER A 76 11.13 -0.68 -4.01
N VAL A 77 12.05 -1.08 -3.15
CA VAL A 77 13.49 -0.84 -3.30
C VAL A 77 14.14 -2.05 -3.97
N ALA A 78 13.75 -3.26 -3.59
CA ALA A 78 14.12 -4.49 -4.28
C ALA A 78 12.99 -5.52 -4.21
N VAL A 79 13.01 -6.47 -5.13
CA VAL A 79 12.07 -7.59 -5.22
C VAL A 79 12.76 -8.87 -5.63
N THR A 80 12.14 -10.00 -5.34
CA THR A 80 12.53 -11.31 -5.89
C THR A 80 11.48 -11.77 -6.90
N LEU A 81 11.85 -12.68 -7.81
CA LEU A 81 10.90 -13.23 -8.79
C LEU A 81 9.87 -14.20 -8.19
N ASP A 82 10.09 -14.67 -6.95
CA ASP A 82 9.10 -15.41 -6.15
C ASP A 82 8.21 -14.47 -5.30
N GLY A 83 8.29 -13.15 -5.49
CA GLY A 83 7.32 -12.18 -4.97
C GLY A 83 7.63 -11.55 -3.61
N ALA A 84 8.83 -11.74 -3.06
CA ALA A 84 9.25 -11.00 -1.87
C ALA A 84 9.64 -9.59 -2.29
N ARG A 85 9.43 -8.65 -1.38
CA ARG A 85 9.65 -7.23 -1.63
C ARG A 85 10.21 -6.58 -0.37
N VAL A 86 11.12 -5.64 -0.56
CA VAL A 86 11.54 -4.72 0.49
C VAL A 86 11.24 -3.29 0.04
N GLY A 87 10.56 -2.54 0.91
CA GLY A 87 10.31 -1.11 0.72
C GLY A 87 11.46 -0.25 1.27
N LYS A 88 11.16 1.01 1.60
CA LYS A 88 12.13 1.94 2.21
C LYS A 88 12.46 1.64 3.69
N GLY A 89 11.90 0.58 4.25
CA GLY A 89 12.13 0.15 5.64
C GLY A 89 11.25 0.82 6.70
N GLU A 90 10.41 1.80 6.35
CA GLU A 90 9.55 2.46 7.35
C GLU A 90 8.28 1.67 7.70
N GLY A 91 7.89 0.65 6.92
CA GLY A 91 6.73 -0.21 7.20
C GLY A 91 5.35 0.41 6.92
N PHE A 92 5.27 1.60 6.30
CA PHE A 92 3.98 2.27 6.07
C PHE A 92 3.12 1.59 5.01
N SER A 93 3.73 1.05 3.94
CA SER A 93 2.97 0.34 2.89
C SER A 93 2.30 -0.91 3.43
N GLU A 94 2.95 -1.58 4.37
CA GLU A 94 2.46 -2.78 5.05
C GLU A 94 1.28 -2.43 5.96
N LEU A 95 1.38 -1.33 6.73
CA LEU A 95 0.29 -0.81 7.56
C LEU A 95 -0.93 -0.40 6.73
N GLU A 96 -0.72 0.33 5.63
CA GLU A 96 -1.80 0.75 4.72
C GLU A 96 -2.57 -0.46 4.16
N TYR A 97 -1.83 -1.47 3.67
CA TYR A 97 -2.42 -2.70 3.17
C TYR A 97 -3.19 -3.44 4.27
N ALA A 98 -2.59 -3.58 5.45
CA ALA A 98 -3.20 -4.25 6.59
C ALA A 98 -4.51 -3.58 7.02
N MET A 99 -4.57 -2.25 7.10
CA MET A 99 -5.81 -1.53 7.41
C MET A 99 -6.88 -1.75 6.32
N LEU A 100 -6.49 -1.70 5.03
CA LEU A 100 -7.40 -2.00 3.92
C LEU A 100 -7.90 -3.45 3.94
N ARG A 101 -7.08 -4.40 4.40
CA ARG A 101 -7.44 -5.82 4.55
C ARG A 101 -8.48 -6.00 5.65
N GLU A 102 -8.30 -5.31 6.79
CA GLU A 102 -9.21 -5.41 7.94
C GLU A 102 -10.62 -4.86 7.65
N VAL A 103 -10.72 -3.83 6.82
CA VAL A 103 -12.01 -3.25 6.40
C VAL A 103 -12.53 -3.84 5.09
N GLY A 104 -11.97 -4.97 4.64
CA GLY A 104 -12.46 -5.75 3.50
C GLY A 104 -12.29 -5.09 2.14
N LYS A 105 -11.42 -4.09 1.99
CA LYS A 105 -11.18 -3.39 0.72
C LYS A 105 -10.20 -4.13 -0.19
N VAL A 106 -9.34 -4.96 0.40
CA VAL A 106 -8.50 -5.94 -0.29
C VAL A 106 -8.71 -7.33 0.28
N ASN A 107 -8.46 -8.37 -0.51
CA ASN A 107 -8.50 -9.77 -0.08
C ASN A 107 -7.35 -10.57 -0.71
N ASP A 108 -7.35 -11.90 -0.58
CA ASP A 108 -6.30 -12.78 -1.13
C ASP A 108 -6.35 -12.92 -2.66
N ASP A 109 -7.42 -12.45 -3.30
CA ASP A 109 -7.56 -12.41 -4.75
C ASP A 109 -7.06 -11.09 -5.35
N THR A 110 -7.11 -9.99 -4.59
CA THR A 110 -6.69 -8.66 -5.06
C THR A 110 -5.24 -8.69 -5.54
N PRO A 111 -4.93 -8.49 -6.83
CA PRO A 111 -3.55 -8.52 -7.29
C PRO A 111 -2.72 -7.38 -6.68
N ILE A 112 -1.44 -7.68 -6.40
CA ILE A 112 -0.45 -6.72 -5.92
C ILE A 112 0.68 -6.65 -6.95
N ALA A 113 0.88 -5.49 -7.55
CA ALA A 113 1.90 -5.25 -8.54
C ALA A 113 2.96 -4.29 -8.05
N THR A 114 4.11 -4.28 -8.70
CA THR A 114 5.13 -3.26 -8.55
C THR A 114 5.86 -3.01 -9.85
N THR A 115 6.41 -1.80 -9.98
CA THR A 115 7.32 -1.43 -11.06
C THR A 115 8.70 -1.19 -10.46
N VAL A 116 9.71 -1.83 -11.03
CA VAL A 116 11.10 -1.74 -10.60
C VAL A 116 12.03 -1.79 -11.81
N HIS A 117 13.26 -1.33 -11.67
CA HIS A 117 14.30 -1.57 -12.66
C HIS A 117 14.82 -3.02 -12.55
N ASP A 118 15.36 -3.58 -13.64
CA ASP A 118 15.90 -4.95 -13.65
C ASP A 118 16.96 -5.18 -12.56
N LEU A 119 17.79 -4.16 -12.26
CA LEU A 119 18.80 -4.17 -11.19
C LEU A 119 18.22 -4.27 -9.76
N GLN A 120 16.93 -3.99 -9.58
CA GLN A 120 16.25 -4.11 -8.29
C GLN A 120 15.66 -5.51 -8.09
N VAL A 121 15.78 -6.39 -9.09
CA VAL A 121 15.45 -7.81 -8.95
C VAL A 121 16.67 -8.51 -8.35
N VAL A 122 16.50 -9.08 -7.16
CA VAL A 122 17.54 -9.75 -6.39
C VAL A 122 17.16 -11.20 -6.10
N ASP A 123 18.14 -12.01 -5.74
CA ASP A 123 17.91 -13.45 -5.51
C ASP A 123 17.14 -13.73 -4.23
N ARG A 124 17.33 -12.92 -3.19
CA ARG A 124 16.74 -13.17 -1.87
C ARG A 124 16.44 -11.89 -1.10
N ILE A 125 15.26 -11.88 -0.48
CA ILE A 125 14.83 -10.88 0.49
C ILE A 125 14.30 -11.63 1.72
N PRO A 126 14.82 -11.40 2.94
CA PRO A 126 14.20 -11.89 4.16
C PRO A 126 12.78 -11.33 4.30
N SER A 127 11.83 -12.16 4.70
CA SER A 127 10.44 -11.74 4.89
C SER A 127 9.98 -11.95 6.33
N LEU A 128 9.14 -11.04 6.79
CA LEU A 128 8.44 -11.06 8.07
C LEU A 128 6.95 -11.36 7.85
N PRO A 129 6.22 -11.85 8.88
CA PRO A 129 4.81 -12.23 8.72
C PRO A 129 3.87 -11.10 8.27
N PHE A 130 4.27 -9.84 8.48
CA PHE A 130 3.52 -8.66 8.07
C PHE A 130 3.94 -8.10 6.70
N ASP A 131 4.98 -8.66 6.06
CA ASP A 131 5.44 -8.17 4.77
C ASP A 131 4.43 -8.50 3.68
N VAL A 132 4.09 -7.48 2.88
CA VAL A 132 3.13 -7.61 1.80
C VAL A 132 3.88 -8.02 0.53
N PRO A 133 3.64 -9.24 0.01
CA PRO A 133 4.28 -9.72 -1.20
C PRO A 133 3.73 -9.03 -2.45
N VAL A 134 4.37 -9.28 -3.59
CA VAL A 134 3.89 -8.88 -4.91
C VAL A 134 3.58 -10.12 -5.75
N ASP A 135 2.53 -10.03 -6.57
CA ASP A 135 2.11 -11.05 -7.53
C ASP A 135 2.62 -10.74 -8.95
N ILE A 136 2.92 -9.46 -9.23
CA ILE A 136 3.35 -8.98 -10.55
C ILE A 136 4.54 -8.06 -10.37
N VAL A 137 5.66 -8.39 -11.04
CA VAL A 137 6.85 -7.55 -11.12
C VAL A 137 7.03 -7.08 -12.55
N ALA A 138 6.83 -5.78 -12.78
CA ALA A 138 7.06 -5.16 -14.08
C ALA A 138 8.43 -4.48 -14.10
N THR A 139 9.29 -4.90 -15.02
CA THR A 139 10.56 -4.25 -15.36
C THR A 139 10.48 -3.64 -16.75
N PRO A 140 11.42 -2.76 -17.14
CA PRO A 140 11.51 -2.27 -18.51
C PRO A 140 11.63 -3.38 -19.57
N THR A 141 12.21 -4.53 -19.22
CA THR A 141 12.45 -5.63 -20.17
C THR A 141 11.36 -6.70 -20.15
N ARG A 142 10.68 -6.89 -19.02
CA ARG A 142 9.77 -8.04 -18.85
C ARG A 142 8.70 -7.81 -17.79
N LEU A 143 7.59 -8.50 -17.99
CA LEU A 143 6.56 -8.69 -16.98
C LEU A 143 6.66 -10.09 -16.39
N HIS A 144 6.82 -10.17 -15.07
CA HIS A 144 6.91 -11.41 -14.32
C HIS A 144 5.67 -11.60 -13.47
N TYR A 145 5.10 -12.80 -13.52
CA TYR A 145 3.97 -13.23 -12.70
C TYR A 145 4.45 -14.25 -11.68
N VAL A 146 4.12 -14.03 -10.41
CA VAL A 146 4.47 -14.93 -9.31
C VAL A 146 3.42 -16.02 -9.21
N ASN A 147 3.85 -17.27 -9.38
CA ASN A 147 3.00 -18.45 -9.26
C ASN A 147 3.79 -19.62 -8.64
N PRO A 148 3.35 -20.20 -7.50
CA PRO A 148 2.18 -19.81 -6.71
C PRO A 148 2.36 -18.45 -6.03
N ARG A 149 1.24 -17.74 -5.79
CA ARG A 149 1.26 -16.49 -5.02
C ARG A 149 1.70 -16.76 -3.59
N ARG A 150 2.46 -15.83 -3.01
CA ARG A 150 2.82 -15.87 -1.58
C ARG A 150 1.61 -15.58 -0.70
N PRO A 151 1.52 -16.18 0.51
CA PRO A 151 0.54 -15.79 1.52
C PRO A 151 0.66 -14.31 1.87
N ARG A 152 -0.47 -13.67 2.14
CA ARG A 152 -0.55 -12.25 2.47
C ARG A 152 -0.89 -12.08 3.95
N PRO A 153 -0.46 -10.98 4.59
CA PRO A 153 -0.84 -10.74 5.97
C PRO A 153 -2.37 -10.60 6.09
N PRO A 154 -2.99 -11.21 7.13
CA PRO A 154 -4.45 -11.21 7.30
C PRO A 154 -5.03 -9.86 7.72
N GLY A 155 -4.18 -8.87 8.04
CA GLY A 155 -4.55 -7.60 8.62
C GLY A 155 -3.39 -7.04 9.44
N LEU A 156 -3.69 -6.22 10.44
CA LEU A 156 -2.67 -5.73 11.36
C LEU A 156 -2.24 -6.87 12.30
N LEU A 157 -0.94 -7.12 12.35
CA LEU A 157 -0.34 -8.03 13.31
C LEU A 157 0.15 -7.21 14.51
N LEU A 158 -0.72 -7.02 15.50
CA LEU A 158 -0.50 -6.11 16.62
C LEU A 158 0.71 -6.53 17.47
N GLU A 159 1.02 -7.82 17.51
CA GLU A 159 2.19 -8.39 18.18
C GLU A 159 3.53 -7.87 17.61
N PHE A 160 3.55 -7.43 16.35
CA PHE A 160 4.74 -6.84 15.70
C PHE A 160 4.74 -5.31 15.72
N LEU A 161 3.70 -4.66 16.27
CA LEU A 161 3.65 -3.20 16.39
C LEU A 161 4.26 -2.75 17.72
N THR A 162 5.18 -1.80 17.66
CA THR A 162 5.68 -1.12 18.85
C THR A 162 4.77 0.05 19.21
N ARG A 163 4.66 0.36 20.51
CA ARG A 163 3.94 1.57 20.97
C ARG A 163 4.51 2.84 20.34
N GLU A 164 5.84 2.94 20.25
CA GLU A 164 6.50 4.08 19.62
C GLU A 164 6.04 4.28 18.17
N LYS A 165 5.99 3.21 17.37
CA LYS A 165 5.52 3.27 15.98
C LYS A 165 4.08 3.74 15.89
N VAL A 166 3.21 3.26 16.77
CA VAL A 166 1.80 3.67 16.84
C VAL A 166 1.68 5.15 17.21
N GLU A 167 2.35 5.61 18.26
CA GLU A 167 2.31 7.02 18.68
C GLU A 167 2.86 7.97 17.61
N ARG A 168 3.88 7.55 16.86
CA ARG A 168 4.45 8.33 15.75
C ARG A 168 3.61 8.31 14.47
N THR A 169 2.54 7.51 14.44
CA THR A 169 1.66 7.35 13.27
C THR A 169 0.21 7.68 13.68
N PRO A 170 -0.17 8.99 13.73
CA PRO A 170 -1.44 9.42 14.32
C PRO A 170 -2.67 8.72 13.75
N TYR A 171 -2.70 8.47 12.44
CA TYR A 171 -3.81 7.79 11.80
C TYR A 171 -3.96 6.33 12.27
N LEU A 172 -2.86 5.58 12.35
CA LEU A 172 -2.85 4.22 12.91
C LEU A 172 -3.29 4.23 14.38
N ARG A 173 -2.81 5.17 15.18
CA ARG A 173 -3.21 5.31 16.59
C ARG A 173 -4.73 5.52 16.72
N ASN A 174 -5.28 6.47 15.98
CA ASN A 174 -6.71 6.75 15.99
C ASN A 174 -7.53 5.55 15.50
N TYR A 175 -7.04 4.84 14.48
CA TYR A 175 -7.64 3.61 14.00
C TYR A 175 -7.68 2.51 15.07
N LEU A 176 -6.58 2.31 15.80
CA LEU A 176 -6.51 1.32 16.87
C LEU A 176 -7.36 1.71 18.09
N LEU A 177 -7.49 3.00 18.40
CA LEU A 177 -8.37 3.49 19.46
C LEU A 177 -9.84 3.26 19.12
N ARG A 178 -10.28 3.66 17.92
CA ARG A 178 -11.69 3.50 17.50
C ARG A 178 -12.11 2.04 17.36
N THR A 179 -11.17 1.16 17.03
CA THR A 179 -11.43 -0.30 16.96
C THR A 179 -11.21 -1.03 18.29
N GLY A 180 -10.90 -0.32 19.38
CA GLY A 180 -10.70 -0.91 20.71
C GLY A 180 -9.44 -1.78 20.87
N ARG A 181 -8.50 -1.71 19.92
CA ARG A 181 -7.33 -2.60 19.83
C ARG A 181 -6.02 -1.95 20.27
N TYR A 182 -6.02 -0.68 20.61
CA TYR A 182 -4.82 0.04 21.06
C TYR A 182 -4.12 -0.64 22.26
N ASN A 183 -4.90 -1.19 23.20
CA ASN A 183 -4.34 -1.88 24.38
C ASN A 183 -3.71 -3.25 24.07
N LEU A 184 -3.93 -3.78 22.86
CA LEU A 184 -3.39 -5.06 22.40
C LEU A 184 -2.06 -4.92 21.65
N VAL A 185 -1.61 -3.69 21.37
CA VAL A 185 -0.32 -3.43 20.70
C VAL A 185 0.85 -4.07 21.45
N GLY A 186 1.65 -4.85 20.73
CA GLY A 186 2.81 -5.59 21.25
C GLY A 186 2.45 -6.85 22.04
N ARG A 187 1.16 -7.20 22.18
CA ARG A 187 0.74 -8.44 22.85
C ARG A 187 0.71 -9.61 21.85
N PRO A 188 1.22 -10.79 22.22
CA PRO A 188 1.07 -11.99 21.40
C PRO A 188 -0.41 -12.32 21.14
N ARG A 189 -0.74 -12.85 19.95
CA ARG A 189 -2.09 -13.40 19.68
C ARG A 189 -2.34 -14.60 20.60
N GLY A 190 -3.41 -14.56 21.40
CA GLY A 190 -3.89 -15.71 22.18
C GLY A 190 -3.70 -15.63 23.71
N LEU A 191 -3.51 -14.43 24.27
CA LEU A 191 -3.57 -14.17 25.72
C LEU A 191 -4.75 -13.26 26.08
#